data_AF-A0A396A761-F1
#
_entry.id   AF-A0A396A761-F1
#
_cell.length_a   1.000
_cell.length_b   1.000
_cell.length_c   1.000
_cell.angle_alpha   90.00
_cell.angle_beta   90.00
_cell.angle_gamma   90.00
#
_symmetry.space_group_name_H-M   'P 1'
#
loop_
_entity.id
_entity.type
_entity.pdbx_description
1 polymer ?
#
loop_
_entity_poly.entity_id
_entity_poly.type
_entity_poly.pdbx_seq_one_letter_code
_entity_poly.pdbx_strand_id
1 'polypeptide(L)'
;MSQETIHAAERAAGQVKTMSTYDPDSDQLHEECGIFGVWAPDRDVARLTYFGLRALQHRGQESAGIAVGDGGTVMVRKDLGLLDRVFSNADLSTLSGQLAVGHVRYGTAGAKSWEASQPHLSTINSVIIALAHNGTLVNTDELRRQLIELGVPFLSNSDSEVATKLIGYFTQRTGHLREGIRKTMELVRGGYAMTLINEQALYAFRDPHGIRPLVLGKLVDEGLDQADAASVSQLPSQDGAATVDATTHVTRAGGWVVASETCALDIVGAEYVRDVRPGEILRISAEGLVSEQGVPAAEEPANCIFEQVYFARPDSIMNGKSVYACRYDMGRQLAHEEPVEADLVIGVPDSGLPPAEGYSHESGIPFGEGLIKNRYVGRTFIEPTQELRAMGVRMKLNPLRDNIEGKRLVVIDDSIVRGTTMVQLVKMLRNAGAKEIHIRINSPEVIWPCFYGIDTDVQSQLISANKTVDEICEYIGADSLAFLSVEGLLKVMPKGGYCDACFTGRYPVAIPESFGRDKFMEGFKPRNLDKPLHFDDDAVVEKYDDRSWEEEHGEA
;
A
#
# COMPACT_ATOMS: atom_id res chain seq x y z
N MET A 1 46.46 11.82 4.52
CA MET A 1 46.33 10.69 3.57
C MET A 1 46.67 11.22 2.18
N SER A 2 47.44 10.50 1.37
CA SER A 2 47.85 10.98 0.03
C SER A 2 46.66 11.05 -0.92
N GLN A 3 46.68 11.96 -1.90
CA GLN A 3 45.64 12.09 -2.93
C GLN A 3 45.39 10.77 -3.68
N GLU A 4 46.41 9.93 -3.82
CA GLU A 4 46.29 8.57 -4.38
C GLU A 4 45.44 7.64 -3.52
N THR A 5 45.47 7.81 -2.19
CA THR A 5 44.62 7.03 -1.26
C THR A 5 43.16 7.45 -1.36
N ILE A 6 42.90 8.74 -1.62
CA ILE A 6 41.55 9.29 -1.81
C ILE A 6 40.96 8.82 -3.14
N HIS A 7 41.73 8.91 -4.24
CA HIS A 7 41.30 8.41 -5.55
C HIS A 7 41.12 6.87 -5.58
N ALA A 8 41.90 6.12 -4.79
CA ALA A 8 41.69 4.68 -4.64
C ALA A 8 40.41 4.35 -3.86
N ALA A 9 40.08 5.14 -2.83
CA ALA A 9 38.83 5.02 -2.08
C ALA A 9 37.61 5.42 -2.94
N GLU A 10 37.71 6.44 -3.79
CA GLU A 10 36.65 6.87 -4.72
C GLU A 10 36.41 5.84 -5.83
N ARG A 11 37.46 5.18 -6.35
CA ARG A 11 37.32 4.06 -7.30
C ARG A 11 36.70 2.82 -6.66
N ALA A 12 36.99 2.55 -5.38
CA ALA A 12 36.37 1.45 -4.64
C ALA A 12 34.90 1.74 -4.28
N ALA A 13 34.56 2.99 -3.96
CA ALA A 13 33.19 3.42 -3.68
C ALA A 13 32.30 3.40 -4.93
N GLY A 14 32.86 3.71 -6.11
CA GLY A 14 32.14 3.67 -7.39
C GLY A 14 31.82 2.26 -7.93
N GLN A 15 32.25 1.19 -7.27
CA GLN A 15 32.02 -0.20 -7.68
C GLN A 15 31.20 -1.04 -6.68
N VAL A 16 30.68 -0.44 -5.61
CA VAL A 16 29.65 -1.09 -4.81
C VAL A 16 28.36 -1.05 -5.64
N LYS A 17 28.16 -2.04 -6.50
CA LYS A 17 26.81 -2.42 -6.92
C LYS A 17 26.05 -2.68 -5.63
N THR A 18 25.16 -1.76 -5.27
CA THR A 18 24.07 -2.05 -4.35
C THR A 18 23.43 -3.33 -4.86
N MET A 19 23.65 -4.44 -4.14
CA MET A 19 22.99 -5.70 -4.43
C MET A 19 21.52 -5.49 -4.11
N SER A 20 20.78 -5.08 -5.13
CA SER A 20 19.33 -5.11 -5.13
C SER A 20 18.91 -6.57 -4.98
N THR A 21 18.15 -6.88 -3.94
CA THR A 21 17.39 -8.14 -3.82
C THR A 21 16.13 -8.11 -4.70
N TYR A 22 16.07 -7.17 -5.65
CA TYR A 22 15.18 -7.23 -6.79
C TYR A 22 15.36 -8.58 -7.47
N ASP A 23 14.30 -9.37 -7.43
CA ASP A 23 14.19 -10.55 -8.27
C ASP A 23 13.70 -10.06 -9.64
N PRO A 24 14.59 -9.90 -10.64
CA PRO A 24 14.19 -9.49 -11.98
C PRO A 24 13.17 -10.46 -12.61
N ASP A 25 13.05 -11.67 -12.04
CA ASP A 25 12.20 -12.73 -12.53
C ASP A 25 10.84 -12.81 -11.81
N SER A 26 10.51 -11.87 -10.89
CA SER A 26 9.19 -11.82 -10.24
C SER A 26 8.18 -11.00 -11.06
N ASP A 27 7.02 -11.58 -11.39
CA ASP A 27 5.93 -10.90 -12.13
C ASP A 27 4.95 -10.16 -11.24
N GLN A 28 4.96 -10.42 -9.93
CA GLN A 28 3.94 -9.86 -9.05
C GLN A 28 4.19 -8.37 -8.89
N LEU A 29 3.16 -7.57 -9.12
CA LEU A 29 3.15 -6.20 -8.63
C LEU A 29 3.39 -6.25 -7.13
N HIS A 30 4.38 -5.50 -6.71
CA HIS A 30 4.87 -5.49 -5.35
C HIS A 30 4.02 -4.54 -4.50
N GLU A 31 3.63 -5.01 -3.32
CA GLU A 31 2.57 -4.44 -2.49
C GLU A 31 2.89 -3.02 -2.02
N GLU A 32 1.84 -2.26 -1.69
CA GLU A 32 1.88 -0.88 -1.21
C GLU A 32 1.88 -0.87 0.31
N CYS A 33 2.59 0.03 0.97
CA CYS A 33 2.66 0.06 2.43
C CYS A 33 1.28 0.11 3.12
N GLY A 34 1.17 -0.47 4.32
CA GLY A 34 -0.04 -0.42 5.13
C GLY A 34 0.16 0.48 6.33
N ILE A 35 -0.78 1.40 6.57
CA ILE A 35 -0.78 2.28 7.75
C ILE A 35 -1.99 2.05 8.63
N PHE A 36 -1.78 2.22 9.93
CA PHE A 36 -2.80 2.15 10.96
C PHE A 36 -2.55 3.23 12.01
N GLY A 37 -3.59 3.87 12.51
CA GLY A 37 -3.53 4.83 13.60
C GLY A 37 -4.71 4.64 14.53
N VAL A 38 -4.49 4.75 15.83
CA VAL A 38 -5.54 4.62 16.85
C VAL A 38 -5.35 5.66 17.96
N TRP A 39 -6.45 6.26 18.39
CA TRP A 39 -6.54 7.03 19.61
C TRP A 39 -7.57 6.36 20.51
N ALA A 40 -7.12 5.81 21.63
CA ALA A 40 -7.95 5.09 22.58
C ALA A 40 -7.28 5.13 23.97
N PRO A 41 -7.42 6.23 24.73
CA PRO A 41 -6.66 6.47 25.97
C PRO A 41 -6.85 5.40 27.05
N ASP A 42 -7.95 4.66 26.97
CA ASP A 42 -8.35 3.63 27.93
C ASP A 42 -8.09 2.19 27.45
N ARG A 43 -7.43 2.02 26.30
CA ARG A 43 -7.18 0.71 25.68
C ARG A 43 -5.70 0.50 25.37
N ASP A 44 -5.33 -0.75 25.11
CA ASP A 44 -3.97 -1.12 24.71
C ASP A 44 -3.72 -0.75 23.23
N VAL A 45 -3.33 0.50 23.00
CA VAL A 45 -3.12 1.04 21.64
C VAL A 45 -2.00 0.33 20.87
N ALA A 46 -0.98 -0.19 21.57
CA ALA A 46 0.10 -0.94 20.94
C ALA A 46 -0.40 -2.29 20.40
N ARG A 47 -1.17 -3.05 21.20
CA ARG A 47 -1.77 -4.31 20.75
C ARG A 47 -2.84 -4.10 19.68
N LEU A 48 -3.68 -3.07 19.81
CA LEU A 48 -4.65 -2.71 18.77
C LEU A 48 -3.94 -2.40 17.45
N THR A 49 -2.85 -1.63 17.50
CA THR A 49 -2.04 -1.33 16.32
C THR A 49 -1.38 -2.59 15.75
N TYR A 50 -0.86 -3.49 16.60
CA TYR A 50 -0.33 -4.78 16.16
C TYR A 50 -1.40 -5.59 15.40
N PHE A 51 -2.61 -5.73 15.94
CA PHE A 51 -3.68 -6.47 15.25
C PHE A 51 -4.13 -5.79 13.95
N GLY A 52 -4.29 -4.47 13.96
CA GLY A 52 -4.59 -3.70 12.76
C GLY A 52 -3.55 -3.89 11.66
N LEU A 53 -2.25 -3.81 11.99
CA LEU A 53 -1.17 -4.07 11.06
C LEU A 53 -1.10 -5.54 10.61
N ARG A 54 -1.48 -6.50 11.46
CA ARG A 54 -1.54 -7.91 11.09
C ARG A 54 -2.58 -8.14 9.99
N ALA A 55 -3.73 -7.45 10.06
CA ALA A 55 -4.73 -7.48 9.00
C ALA A 55 -4.25 -6.83 7.69
N LEU A 56 -3.28 -5.91 7.78
CA LEU A 56 -2.65 -5.24 6.64
C LEU A 56 -1.31 -5.89 6.21
N GLN A 57 -0.92 -7.06 6.72
CA GLN A 57 0.40 -7.63 6.41
C GLN A 57 0.62 -7.91 4.91
N HIS A 58 -0.46 -8.10 4.14
CA HIS A 58 -0.45 -8.21 2.67
C HIS A 58 -0.16 -6.88 1.95
N ARG A 59 0.13 -5.82 2.69
CA ARG A 59 0.59 -4.53 2.16
C ARG A 59 2.10 -4.37 2.27
N GLY A 60 2.76 -5.08 3.18
CA GLY A 60 4.17 -4.88 3.41
C GLY A 60 4.79 -6.01 4.21
N GLN A 61 5.90 -6.55 3.73
CA GLN A 61 6.56 -7.72 4.33
C GLN A 61 8.05 -7.47 4.60
N GLU A 62 8.54 -6.24 4.36
CA GLU A 62 9.96 -5.91 4.45
C GLU A 62 10.36 -5.35 5.81
N SER A 63 9.50 -4.53 6.42
CA SER A 63 9.69 -4.04 7.77
C SER A 63 8.36 -3.69 8.42
N ALA A 64 8.37 -3.59 9.75
CA ALA A 64 7.23 -3.15 10.53
C ALA A 64 7.67 -2.20 11.64
N GLY A 65 6.76 -1.34 12.08
CA GLY A 65 7.02 -0.42 13.17
C GLY A 65 5.75 0.11 13.81
N ILE A 66 5.87 0.45 15.10
CA ILE A 66 4.82 1.03 15.93
C ILE A 66 5.42 2.20 16.71
N ALA A 67 4.72 3.32 16.69
CA ALA A 67 4.97 4.49 17.50
C ALA A 67 3.80 4.69 18.48
N VAL A 68 4.09 5.01 19.74
CA VAL A 68 3.08 5.26 20.78
C VAL A 68 3.34 6.59 21.47
N GLY A 69 2.29 7.39 21.62
CA GLY A 69 2.28 8.63 22.39
C GLY A 69 1.62 8.42 23.75
N ASP A 70 2.29 8.80 24.84
CA ASP A 70 1.84 8.57 26.22
C ASP A 70 1.25 9.81 26.93
N GLY A 71 1.13 10.93 26.21
CA GLY A 71 0.73 12.24 26.73
C GLY A 71 1.90 13.19 26.99
N GLY A 72 3.13 12.67 27.10
CA GLY A 72 4.34 13.46 27.34
C GLY A 72 5.47 13.24 26.33
N THR A 73 5.60 12.05 25.74
CA THR A 73 6.61 11.73 24.72
C THR A 73 6.06 10.74 23.68
N VAL A 74 6.86 10.47 22.65
CA VAL A 74 6.60 9.45 21.63
C VAL A 74 7.72 8.42 21.64
N MET A 75 7.35 7.15 21.80
CA MET A 75 8.26 6.00 21.73
C MET A 75 8.05 5.24 20.42
N VAL A 76 9.12 4.76 19.79
CA VAL A 76 9.05 4.00 18.54
C VAL A 76 9.86 2.73 18.63
N ARG A 77 9.26 1.61 18.21
CA ARG A 77 9.93 0.35 17.95
C ARG A 77 9.67 -0.03 16.49
N LYS A 78 10.73 -0.27 15.74
CA LYS A 78 10.68 -0.72 14.34
C LYS A 78 11.85 -1.63 14.01
N ASP A 79 11.65 -2.54 13.08
CA ASP A 79 12.68 -3.46 12.60
C ASP A 79 12.37 -4.04 11.23
N LEU A 80 13.35 -4.69 10.62
CA LEU A 80 13.19 -5.43 9.37
C LEU A 80 12.46 -6.76 9.62
N GLY A 81 11.58 -7.12 8.69
CA GLY A 81 10.83 -8.36 8.68
C GLY A 81 9.33 -8.20 8.90
N LEU A 82 8.66 -9.35 8.99
CA LEU A 82 7.22 -9.47 9.26
C LEU A 82 6.88 -9.01 10.67
N LEU A 83 5.65 -8.56 10.86
CA LEU A 83 5.19 -7.98 12.13
C LEU A 83 5.40 -8.91 13.33
N ASP A 84 5.16 -10.21 13.16
CA ASP A 84 5.34 -11.24 14.21
C ASP A 84 6.81 -11.57 14.53
N ARG A 85 7.74 -11.14 13.70
CA ARG A 85 9.19 -11.21 13.97
C ARG A 85 9.71 -9.94 14.61
N VAL A 86 9.10 -8.80 14.29
CA VAL A 86 9.51 -7.49 14.81
C VAL A 86 9.05 -7.28 16.26
N PHE A 87 7.86 -7.76 16.61
CA PHE A 87 7.23 -7.51 17.92
C PHE A 87 6.98 -8.79 18.70
N SER A 88 7.56 -8.88 19.90
CA SER A 88 7.17 -9.82 20.94
C SER A 88 6.13 -9.20 21.90
N ASN A 89 5.48 -10.03 22.72
CA ASN A 89 4.63 -9.54 23.81
C ASN A 89 5.38 -8.63 24.79
N ALA A 90 6.68 -8.86 25.00
CA ALA A 90 7.51 -8.01 25.84
C ALA A 90 7.69 -6.62 25.19
N ASP A 91 8.00 -6.56 23.90
CA ASP A 91 8.10 -5.30 23.16
C ASP A 91 6.81 -4.49 23.25
N LEU A 92 5.65 -5.13 22.97
CA LEU A 92 4.35 -4.47 23.01
C LEU A 92 4.00 -3.96 24.41
N SER A 93 4.37 -4.69 25.47
CA SER A 93 4.10 -4.27 26.84
C SER A 93 4.92 -3.04 27.27
N THR A 94 6.04 -2.76 26.60
CA THR A 94 6.81 -1.53 26.84
C THR A 94 6.24 -0.29 26.13
N LEU A 95 5.38 -0.49 25.13
CA LEU A 95 4.77 0.58 24.33
C LEU A 95 3.42 0.99 24.93
N SER A 96 3.46 1.62 26.11
CA SER A 96 2.24 2.11 26.79
C SER A 96 1.93 3.56 26.41
N GLY A 97 0.67 3.87 26.17
CA GLY A 97 0.22 5.24 25.86
C GLY A 97 -1.25 5.32 25.49
N GLN A 98 -1.66 6.49 24.99
CA GLN A 98 -3.07 6.80 24.69
C GLN A 98 -3.41 6.73 23.20
N LEU A 99 -2.39 6.80 22.36
CA LEU A 99 -2.51 6.75 20.91
C LEU A 99 -1.29 6.09 20.28
N ALA A 100 -1.48 5.54 19.09
CA ALA A 100 -0.42 4.88 18.36
C ALA A 100 -0.60 5.03 16.84
N VAL A 101 0.53 4.97 16.12
CA VAL A 101 0.55 4.72 14.68
C VAL A 101 1.47 3.58 14.35
N GLY A 102 1.11 2.84 13.33
CA GLY A 102 1.80 1.66 12.88
C GLY A 102 1.99 1.67 11.37
N HIS A 103 3.01 0.93 10.94
CA HIS A 103 3.33 0.76 9.53
C HIS A 103 3.83 -0.65 9.24
N VAL A 104 3.40 -1.21 8.10
CA VAL A 104 4.04 -2.35 7.44
C VAL A 104 4.55 -1.91 6.07
N ARG A 105 5.85 -2.10 5.85
CA ARG A 105 6.56 -1.59 4.68
C ARG A 105 6.67 -2.65 3.60
N TYR A 106 6.39 -2.21 2.39
CA TYR A 106 7.00 -2.77 1.20
C TYR A 106 8.01 -1.75 0.66
N GLY A 107 9.22 -2.19 0.33
CA GLY A 107 10.24 -1.31 -0.22
C GLY A 107 9.90 -0.95 -1.65
N THR A 108 9.25 0.19 -1.83
CA THR A 108 9.21 0.89 -3.12
C THR A 108 10.56 1.62 -3.29
N ALA A 109 11.00 1.77 -4.55
CA ALA A 109 12.25 2.39 -5.00
C ALA A 109 13.07 3.11 -3.90
N GLY A 110 13.94 2.37 -3.19
CA GLY A 110 14.68 2.88 -2.04
C GLY A 110 15.41 1.77 -1.27
N ALA A 111 16.39 2.13 -0.45
CA ALA A 111 17.21 1.15 0.26
C ALA A 111 16.36 0.32 1.24
N LYS A 112 16.60 -1.00 1.27
CA LYS A 112 16.12 -1.92 2.31
C LYS A 112 16.96 -1.71 3.57
N SER A 113 16.73 -0.59 4.22
CA SER A 113 17.47 -0.21 5.41
C SER A 113 16.55 -0.04 6.60
N TRP A 114 17.12 -0.25 7.79
CA TRP A 114 16.42 -0.04 9.03
C TRP A 114 16.01 1.45 9.19
N GLU A 115 16.85 2.38 8.73
CA GLU A 115 16.61 3.83 8.75
C GLU A 115 15.35 4.23 7.96
N ALA A 116 15.12 3.56 6.83
CA ALA A 116 13.95 3.75 5.97
C ALA A 116 12.69 3.00 6.45
N SER A 117 12.78 2.24 7.55
CA SER A 117 11.59 1.64 8.17
C SER A 117 10.77 2.72 8.86
N GLN A 118 9.44 2.61 8.80
CA GLN A 118 8.52 3.58 9.38
C GLN A 118 7.89 3.02 10.67
N PRO A 119 7.35 3.84 11.58
CA PRO A 119 7.22 5.30 11.52
C PRO A 119 8.54 6.09 11.54
N HIS A 120 8.59 7.22 10.85
CA HIS A 120 9.71 8.17 10.90
C HIS A 120 9.55 9.14 12.07
N LEU A 121 10.59 9.23 12.89
CA LEU A 121 10.67 10.16 14.00
C LEU A 121 11.28 11.49 13.58
N SER A 122 10.72 12.58 14.08
CA SER A 122 11.33 13.91 14.00
C SER A 122 11.02 14.72 15.26
N THR A 123 11.94 15.63 15.61
CA THR A 123 11.83 16.52 16.76
C THR A 123 11.58 17.95 16.30
N ILE A 124 10.53 18.56 16.81
CA ILE A 124 10.12 19.94 16.56
C ILE A 124 10.25 20.69 17.89
N ASN A 125 11.39 21.33 18.13
CA ASN A 125 11.76 21.86 19.45
C ASN A 125 11.68 20.75 20.52
N SER A 126 10.72 20.83 21.45
CA SER A 126 10.47 19.81 22.48
C SER A 126 9.41 18.77 22.10
N VAL A 127 8.71 18.95 20.99
CA VAL A 127 7.64 18.04 20.53
C VAL A 127 8.24 16.96 19.65
N ILE A 128 7.88 15.69 19.91
CA ILE A 128 8.30 14.56 19.08
C ILE A 128 7.11 14.14 18.21
N ILE A 129 7.34 13.99 16.92
CA ILE A 129 6.35 13.45 15.98
C ILE A 129 6.81 12.13 15.39
N ALA A 130 5.86 11.23 15.13
CA ALA A 130 6.07 10.01 14.37
C ALA A 130 5.10 9.93 13.19
N LEU A 131 5.61 9.74 11.97
CA LEU A 131 4.82 9.68 10.73
C LEU A 131 4.89 8.29 10.09
N ALA A 132 3.75 7.74 9.72
CA ALA A 132 3.62 6.59 8.83
C ALA A 132 2.93 7.01 7.53
N HIS A 133 3.46 6.54 6.41
CA HIS A 133 3.10 6.97 5.06
C HIS A 133 2.91 5.76 4.14
N ASN A 134 1.74 5.71 3.50
CA ASN A 134 1.44 4.83 2.36
C ASN A 134 1.36 5.69 1.09
N GLY A 135 2.30 5.50 0.17
CA GLY A 135 2.32 6.23 -1.10
C GLY A 135 3.72 6.46 -1.66
N THR A 136 3.81 7.38 -2.61
CA THR A 136 5.08 7.85 -3.16
C THR A 136 5.00 9.33 -3.49
N LEU A 137 6.00 10.09 -3.06
CA LEU A 137 6.16 11.50 -3.42
C LEU A 137 7.10 11.65 -4.63
N VAL A 138 6.59 12.17 -5.75
CA VAL A 138 7.31 12.26 -7.03
C VAL A 138 8.30 13.42 -7.09
N ASN A 139 8.19 14.40 -6.19
CA ASN A 139 9.13 15.52 -6.06
C ASN A 139 10.05 15.41 -4.83
N THR A 140 10.29 14.18 -4.34
CA THR A 140 11.13 13.91 -3.16
C THR A 140 12.53 14.50 -3.28
N ASP A 141 13.23 14.26 -4.39
CA ASP A 141 14.62 14.72 -4.56
C ASP A 141 14.74 16.24 -4.56
N GLU A 142 13.77 16.93 -5.17
CA GLU A 142 13.70 18.38 -5.19
C GLU A 142 13.50 18.94 -3.77
N LEU A 143 12.48 18.45 -3.06
CA LEU A 143 12.15 18.88 -1.70
C LEU A 143 13.29 18.58 -0.72
N ARG A 144 13.93 17.42 -0.88
CA ARG A 144 15.09 17.02 -0.07
C ARG A 144 16.27 17.97 -0.29
N ARG A 145 16.59 18.32 -1.54
CA ARG A 145 17.67 19.27 -1.85
C ARG A 145 17.40 20.63 -1.21
N GLN A 146 16.18 21.15 -1.34
CA GLN A 146 15.79 22.43 -0.75
C GLN A 146 15.94 22.40 0.79
N LEU A 147 15.49 21.33 1.45
CA LEU A 147 15.64 21.17 2.89
C LEU A 147 17.11 21.09 3.33
N ILE A 148 17.97 20.42 2.56
CA ILE A 148 19.42 20.35 2.83
C ILE A 148 20.06 21.74 2.72
N GLU A 149 19.68 22.53 1.71
CA GLU A 149 20.15 23.92 1.55
C GLU A 149 19.73 24.81 2.73
N LEU A 150 18.58 24.51 3.34
CA LEU A 150 18.08 25.14 4.56
C LEU A 150 18.69 24.55 5.85
N GLY A 151 19.67 23.65 5.74
CA GLY A 151 20.40 23.08 6.88
C GLY A 151 19.69 21.92 7.60
N VAL A 152 18.66 21.31 7.00
CA VAL A 152 17.92 20.20 7.62
C VAL A 152 18.63 18.86 7.35
N PRO A 153 19.02 18.11 8.39
CA PRO A 153 19.71 16.83 8.23
C PRO A 153 18.74 15.68 7.95
N PHE A 154 19.24 14.69 7.19
CA PHE A 154 18.54 13.46 6.81
C PHE A 154 19.33 12.22 7.21
N LEU A 155 18.62 11.15 7.59
CA LEU A 155 19.18 9.85 7.97
C LEU A 155 18.94 8.78 6.90
N SER A 156 17.93 8.97 6.05
CA SER A 156 17.55 8.09 4.95
C SER A 156 17.36 8.90 3.65
N ASN A 157 17.03 8.19 2.59
CA ASN A 157 16.61 8.75 1.30
C ASN A 157 15.12 8.50 1.02
N SER A 158 14.33 8.19 2.06
CA SER A 158 12.90 7.97 1.89
C SER A 158 12.13 9.28 1.73
N ASP A 159 11.10 9.23 0.89
CA ASP A 159 10.11 10.30 0.74
C ASP A 159 9.35 10.59 2.05
N SER A 160 9.18 9.56 2.86
CA SER A 160 8.50 9.59 4.14
C SER A 160 9.28 10.40 5.17
N GLU A 161 10.62 10.31 5.17
CA GLU A 161 11.46 11.22 5.96
C GLU A 161 11.35 12.66 5.44
N VAL A 162 11.36 12.88 4.12
CA VAL A 162 11.18 14.23 3.53
C VAL A 162 9.86 14.84 3.99
N ALA A 163 8.75 14.11 3.93
CA ALA A 163 7.46 14.56 4.45
C ALA A 163 7.53 14.90 5.94
N THR A 164 8.13 14.02 6.76
CA THR A 164 8.28 14.26 8.20
C THR A 164 9.10 15.52 8.50
N LYS A 165 10.18 15.75 7.73
CA LYS A 165 11.04 16.93 7.88
C LYS A 165 10.37 18.22 7.42
N LEU A 166 9.58 18.19 6.33
CA LEU A 166 8.78 19.34 5.88
C LEU A 166 7.76 19.75 6.95
N ILE A 167 7.00 18.78 7.48
CA ILE A 167 6.02 19.04 8.55
C ILE A 167 6.71 19.70 9.74
N GLY A 168 7.86 19.15 10.17
CA GLY A 168 8.63 19.72 11.26
C GLY A 168 9.14 21.14 10.97
N TYR A 169 9.67 21.37 9.77
CA TYR A 169 10.19 22.67 9.33
C TYR A 169 9.12 23.77 9.33
N PHE A 170 7.91 23.48 8.82
CA PHE A 170 6.80 24.43 8.81
C PHE A 170 6.20 24.61 10.19
N THR A 171 6.03 23.52 10.96
CA THR A 171 5.51 23.60 12.33
C THR A 171 6.38 24.48 13.23
N GLN A 172 7.71 24.43 13.08
CA GLN A 172 8.62 25.32 13.83
C GLN A 172 8.38 26.80 13.53
N ARG A 173 7.95 27.15 12.31
CA ARG A 173 7.70 28.53 11.88
C ARG A 173 6.31 29.02 12.25
N THR A 174 5.31 28.15 12.12
CA THR A 174 3.90 28.52 12.31
C THR A 174 3.43 28.30 13.74
N GLY A 175 4.17 27.53 14.55
CA GLY A 175 3.78 27.16 15.91
C GLY A 175 2.64 26.14 15.98
N HIS A 176 2.13 25.66 14.84
CA HIS A 176 0.95 24.81 14.76
C HIS A 176 1.19 23.60 13.87
N LEU A 177 1.06 22.39 14.44
CA LEU A 177 1.33 21.14 13.71
C LEU A 177 0.39 20.90 12.53
N ARG A 178 -0.91 21.22 12.68
CA ARG A 178 -1.89 21.15 11.58
C ARG A 178 -1.49 22.04 10.41
N GLU A 179 -1.02 23.24 10.72
CA GLU A 179 -0.53 24.17 9.71
C GLU A 179 0.72 23.64 9.01
N GLY A 180 1.64 23.00 9.75
CA GLY A 180 2.79 22.33 9.16
C GLY A 180 2.41 21.17 8.22
N ILE A 181 1.37 20.41 8.57
CA ILE A 181 0.79 19.38 7.71
C ILE A 181 0.21 20.02 6.44
N ARG A 182 -0.66 21.03 6.58
CA ARG A 182 -1.26 21.74 5.45
C ARG A 182 -0.21 22.30 4.49
N LYS A 183 0.78 23.02 5.01
CA LYS A 183 1.88 23.56 4.21
C LYS A 183 2.68 22.47 3.52
N THR A 184 2.86 21.31 4.15
CA THR A 184 3.50 20.17 3.49
C THR A 184 2.63 19.65 2.34
N MET A 185 1.32 19.48 2.56
CA MET A 185 0.36 19.01 1.54
C MET A 185 0.28 19.92 0.30
N GLU A 186 0.49 21.23 0.46
CA GLU A 186 0.56 22.20 -0.65
C GLU A 186 1.75 21.94 -1.61
N LEU A 187 2.77 21.21 -1.16
CA LEU A 187 4.06 21.11 -1.85
C LEU A 187 4.34 19.72 -2.37
N VAL A 188 4.00 18.72 -1.57
CA VAL A 188 4.26 17.33 -1.92
C VAL A 188 3.37 16.94 -3.09
N ARG A 189 3.97 16.28 -4.07
CA ARG A 189 3.29 15.78 -5.26
C ARG A 189 3.37 14.27 -5.24
N GLY A 190 2.26 13.61 -5.50
CA GLY A 190 2.18 12.15 -5.58
C GLY A 190 0.86 11.64 -5.04
N GLY A 191 0.77 10.34 -4.83
CA GLY A 191 -0.32 9.73 -4.08
C GLY A 191 0.16 9.43 -2.67
N TYR A 192 -0.61 9.82 -1.66
CA TYR A 192 -0.24 9.60 -0.26
C TYR A 192 -1.46 9.51 0.66
N ALA A 193 -1.38 8.56 1.58
CA ALA A 193 -2.19 8.49 2.79
C ALA A 193 -1.21 8.45 3.96
N MET A 194 -1.38 9.35 4.92
CA MET A 194 -0.44 9.50 6.02
C MET A 194 -1.17 9.53 7.36
N THR A 195 -0.53 8.98 8.37
CA THR A 195 -0.93 9.13 9.76
C THR A 195 0.25 9.56 10.60
N LEU A 196 0.03 10.52 11.49
CA LEU A 196 1.05 11.15 12.31
C LEU A 196 0.57 11.22 13.76
N ILE A 197 1.45 10.99 14.72
CA ILE A 197 1.18 11.30 16.12
C ILE A 197 2.18 12.31 16.65
N ASN A 198 1.73 13.15 17.57
CA ASN A 198 2.57 13.67 18.64
C ASN A 198 2.20 12.94 19.95
N GLU A 199 2.63 13.47 21.09
CA GLU A 199 2.37 12.86 22.39
C GLU A 199 0.89 12.86 22.80
N GLN A 200 0.01 13.69 22.19
CA GLN A 200 -1.39 13.89 22.65
C GLN A 200 -2.46 13.68 21.56
N ALA A 201 -2.09 13.79 20.29
CA ALA A 201 -3.03 13.84 19.18
C ALA A 201 -2.57 12.98 17.99
N LEU A 202 -3.54 12.28 17.42
CA LEU A 202 -3.42 11.51 16.19
C LEU A 202 -3.93 12.36 15.03
N TYR A 203 -3.16 12.38 13.95
CA TYR A 203 -3.48 13.05 12.71
C TYR A 203 -3.56 12.04 11.58
N ALA A 204 -4.45 12.28 10.63
CA ALA A 204 -4.57 11.49 9.42
C ALA A 204 -4.91 12.41 8.26
N PHE A 205 -4.23 12.26 7.12
CA PHE A 205 -4.43 13.13 5.98
C PHE A 205 -4.16 12.41 4.66
N ARG A 206 -4.85 12.84 3.61
CA ARG A 206 -4.90 12.15 2.31
C ARG A 206 -4.63 13.12 1.17
N ASP A 207 -3.98 12.65 0.12
CA ASP A 207 -3.65 13.46 -1.05
C ASP A 207 -4.88 14.12 -1.71
N PRO A 208 -4.72 15.26 -2.41
CA PRO A 208 -5.84 16.01 -3.01
C PRO A 208 -6.67 15.22 -4.03
N HIS A 209 -6.10 14.16 -4.61
CA HIS A 209 -6.78 13.31 -5.60
C HIS A 209 -7.41 12.06 -4.96
N GLY A 210 -7.11 11.78 -3.69
CA GLY A 210 -7.55 10.57 -3.00
C GLY A 210 -6.93 9.30 -3.58
N ILE A 211 -5.72 9.34 -4.13
CA ILE A 211 -5.10 8.20 -4.82
C ILE A 211 -4.94 7.00 -3.88
N ARG A 212 -4.40 7.23 -2.67
CA ARG A 212 -4.13 6.16 -1.69
C ARG A 212 -5.29 5.97 -0.72
N PRO A 213 -5.67 4.74 -0.36
CA PRO A 213 -6.83 4.50 0.49
C PRO A 213 -6.54 4.86 1.96
N LEU A 214 -7.53 5.46 2.60
CA LEU A 214 -7.51 5.79 4.03
C LEU A 214 -8.95 5.87 4.54
N VAL A 215 -9.28 5.06 5.53
CA VAL A 215 -10.61 4.97 6.13
C VAL A 215 -10.59 5.36 7.60
N LEU A 216 -11.70 5.90 8.08
CA LEU A 216 -11.96 6.25 9.46
C LEU A 216 -12.96 5.26 10.07
N GLY A 217 -12.64 4.75 11.26
CA GLY A 217 -13.50 3.90 12.07
C GLY A 217 -13.62 4.41 13.50
N LYS A 218 -14.68 3.98 14.18
CA LYS A 218 -14.95 4.29 15.59
C LYS A 218 -14.96 2.99 16.40
N LEU A 219 -14.17 2.93 17.45
CA LEU A 219 -14.19 1.80 18.38
C LEU A 219 -15.51 1.80 19.14
N VAL A 220 -16.21 0.67 19.10
CA VAL A 220 -17.38 0.42 19.93
C VAL A 220 -16.97 -0.34 21.19
N ASP A 221 -17.69 -0.11 22.29
CA ASP A 221 -17.44 -0.78 23.58
C ASP A 221 -18.03 -2.22 23.62
N GLU A 222 -18.67 -2.68 22.55
CA GLU A 222 -19.26 -4.00 22.49
C GLU A 222 -18.24 -5.07 22.05
N GLY A 223 -17.79 -5.89 23.01
CA GLY A 223 -17.52 -7.32 22.72
C GLY A 223 -16.09 -7.86 22.87
N LEU A 224 -15.05 -7.04 23.04
CA LEU A 224 -13.67 -7.56 23.22
C LEU A 224 -13.35 -7.95 24.68
N ASP A 225 -13.98 -7.30 25.66
CA ASP A 225 -13.72 -7.56 27.10
C ASP A 225 -14.09 -8.98 27.56
N GLN A 226 -14.93 -9.71 26.81
CA GLN A 226 -15.31 -11.10 27.14
C GLN A 226 -14.51 -12.16 26.37
N ALA A 227 -13.92 -11.80 25.23
CA ALA A 227 -13.17 -12.73 24.39
C ALA A 227 -11.69 -12.83 24.82
N ASP A 228 -11.11 -11.75 25.36
CA ASP A 228 -9.66 -11.64 25.60
C ASP A 228 -9.17 -12.37 26.85
N ALA A 229 -9.96 -12.47 27.93
CA ALA A 229 -9.47 -13.15 29.13
C ALA A 229 -9.21 -14.66 28.91
N ALA A 230 -9.94 -15.30 27.99
CA ALA A 230 -9.81 -16.71 27.68
C ALA A 230 -8.83 -17.01 26.53
N SER A 231 -8.76 -16.15 25.51
CA SER A 231 -7.90 -16.33 24.33
C SER A 231 -6.42 -15.95 24.60
N VAL A 232 -6.17 -14.98 25.48
CA VAL A 232 -4.82 -14.60 25.94
C VAL A 232 -4.14 -15.74 26.72
N SER A 233 -4.92 -16.66 27.29
CA SER A 233 -4.42 -17.85 28.01
C SER A 233 -3.93 -19.00 27.11
N GLN A 234 -4.18 -18.95 25.79
CA GLN A 234 -3.86 -20.04 24.85
C GLN A 234 -2.70 -19.76 23.88
N LEU A 235 -2.07 -18.59 23.98
CA LEU A 235 -0.72 -18.43 23.44
C LEU A 235 0.24 -19.29 24.28
N PRO A 236 1.25 -19.98 23.70
CA PRO A 236 2.19 -20.78 24.47
C PRO A 236 3.07 -19.84 25.31
N SER A 237 2.65 -19.57 26.55
CA SER A 237 3.48 -18.99 27.59
C SER A 237 4.08 -20.13 28.41
N GLN A 238 5.41 -20.16 28.48
CA GLN A 238 6.05 -20.70 29.67
C GLN A 238 5.94 -19.62 30.74
N ASP A 239 5.42 -20.03 31.90
CA ASP A 239 5.34 -19.30 33.17
C ASP A 239 4.10 -18.39 33.41
N GLY A 240 3.13 -18.95 34.15
CA GLY A 240 2.94 -18.61 35.57
C GLY A 240 2.33 -17.25 35.95
N ALA A 241 1.00 -17.16 35.87
CA ALA A 241 0.07 -16.47 36.78
C ALA A 241 0.17 -14.93 37.04
N ALA A 242 -0.90 -14.22 36.67
CA ALA A 242 -1.47 -13.13 37.46
C ALA A 242 -2.99 -13.02 37.19
N THR A 243 -3.80 -13.05 38.25
CA THR A 243 -5.25 -12.86 38.21
C THR A 243 -5.58 -11.36 38.20
N VAL A 244 -6.31 -10.89 37.19
CA VAL A 244 -6.82 -9.52 37.11
C VAL A 244 -8.26 -9.47 37.58
N ASP A 245 -8.53 -8.55 38.51
CA ASP A 245 -9.81 -8.35 39.18
C ASP A 245 -10.80 -7.66 38.22
N ALA A 246 -11.97 -8.27 38.04
CA ALA A 246 -13.02 -7.80 37.15
C ALA A 246 -14.09 -7.08 37.96
N THR A 247 -14.12 -5.75 37.93
CA THR A 247 -15.36 -4.94 38.09
C THR A 247 -15.06 -3.43 38.05
N THR A 248 -15.22 -2.80 36.88
CA THR A 248 -15.75 -1.43 36.78
C THR A 248 -16.30 -1.21 35.36
N HIS A 249 -17.63 -1.20 35.21
CA HIS A 249 -18.27 -0.73 33.97
C HIS A 249 -18.33 0.80 33.99
N VAL A 250 -17.33 1.43 33.38
CA VAL A 250 -17.40 2.83 32.96
C VAL A 250 -17.69 2.80 31.46
N THR A 251 -18.85 3.32 31.04
CA THR A 251 -19.11 3.63 29.62
C THR A 251 -18.11 4.69 29.20
N ARG A 252 -17.10 4.29 28.41
CA ARG A 252 -15.93 5.11 28.07
C ARG A 252 -16.18 5.89 26.79
N ALA A 253 -15.48 7.01 26.62
CA ALA A 253 -15.49 7.74 25.35
C ALA A 253 -14.88 6.85 24.27
N GLY A 254 -15.67 6.45 23.27
CA GLY A 254 -15.22 5.56 22.19
C GLY A 254 -13.98 6.10 21.47
N GLY A 255 -12.98 5.25 21.27
CA GLY A 255 -11.77 5.60 20.53
C GLY A 255 -11.99 5.69 19.03
N TRP A 256 -10.99 6.19 18.31
CA TRP A 256 -11.01 6.33 16.85
C TRP A 256 -9.85 5.60 16.22
N VAL A 257 -10.08 5.07 15.02
CA VAL A 257 -9.09 4.33 14.24
C VAL A 257 -9.05 4.91 12.83
N VAL A 258 -7.85 5.01 12.26
CA VAL A 258 -7.63 5.23 10.83
C VAL A 258 -6.80 4.10 10.27
N ALA A 259 -7.09 3.66 9.05
CA ALA A 259 -6.34 2.57 8.44
C ALA A 259 -6.35 2.66 6.91
N SER A 260 -5.39 2.00 6.25
CA SER A 260 -5.41 1.89 4.79
C SER A 260 -6.61 1.11 4.26
N GLU A 261 -7.17 0.16 5.02
CA GLU A 261 -8.31 -0.67 4.61
C GLU A 261 -9.27 -0.98 5.76
N THR A 262 -10.52 -1.27 5.43
CA THR A 262 -11.56 -1.60 6.41
C THR A 262 -11.31 -2.91 7.15
N CYS A 263 -10.61 -3.89 6.55
CA CYS A 263 -10.28 -5.14 7.24
C CYS A 263 -9.44 -4.93 8.52
N ALA A 264 -8.72 -3.81 8.62
CA ALA A 264 -7.99 -3.42 9.82
C ALA A 264 -8.88 -2.76 10.87
N LEU A 265 -10.03 -2.18 10.48
CA LEU A 265 -11.07 -1.72 11.40
C LEU A 265 -11.80 -2.93 12.00
N ASP A 266 -12.18 -3.89 11.15
CA ASP A 266 -12.94 -5.08 11.54
C ASP A 266 -12.19 -5.90 12.61
N ILE A 267 -10.88 -6.11 12.42
CA ILE A 267 -10.07 -6.92 13.35
C ILE A 267 -9.94 -6.30 14.75
N VAL A 268 -10.06 -4.98 14.87
CA VAL A 268 -9.96 -4.26 16.15
C VAL A 268 -11.32 -3.91 16.74
N GLY A 269 -12.42 -4.36 16.11
CA GLY A 269 -13.78 -4.04 16.53
C GLY A 269 -14.15 -2.56 16.36
N ALA A 270 -13.59 -1.90 15.33
CA ALA A 270 -14.01 -0.55 14.96
C ALA A 270 -15.09 -0.60 13.88
N GLU A 271 -16.18 0.12 14.08
CA GLU A 271 -17.20 0.32 13.06
C GLU A 271 -16.67 1.30 12.00
N TYR A 272 -16.80 0.93 10.73
CA TYR A 272 -16.49 1.83 9.61
C TYR A 272 -17.41 3.05 9.64
N VAL A 273 -16.81 4.24 9.56
CA VAL A 273 -17.54 5.52 9.53
C VAL A 273 -17.60 6.05 8.10
N ARG A 274 -16.43 6.26 7.48
CA ARG A 274 -16.28 6.73 6.09
C ARG A 274 -14.83 6.67 5.64
N ASP A 275 -14.61 6.82 4.34
CA ASP A 275 -13.32 7.19 3.79
C ASP A 275 -12.89 8.61 4.24
N VAL A 276 -11.58 8.79 4.44
CA VAL A 276 -10.97 10.12 4.57
C VAL A 276 -11.02 10.80 3.20
N ARG A 277 -11.54 12.01 3.14
CA ARG A 277 -11.79 12.76 1.90
C ARG A 277 -10.47 13.21 1.26
N PRO A 278 -10.43 13.40 -0.07
CA PRO A 278 -9.25 13.98 -0.73
C PRO A 278 -8.90 15.36 -0.15
N GLY A 279 -7.62 15.57 0.19
CA GLY A 279 -7.13 16.82 0.78
C GLY A 279 -7.55 17.10 2.23
N GLU A 280 -8.23 16.16 2.89
CA GLU A 280 -8.70 16.30 4.27
C GLU A 280 -7.57 16.08 5.29
N ILE A 281 -7.66 16.82 6.40
CA ILE A 281 -6.87 16.61 7.61
C ILE A 281 -7.84 16.25 8.74
N LEU A 282 -7.57 15.12 9.41
CA LEU A 282 -8.20 14.73 10.66
C LEU A 282 -7.25 15.00 11.81
N ARG A 283 -7.78 15.49 12.94
CA ARG A 283 -7.11 15.52 14.25
C ARG A 283 -7.99 14.84 15.28
N ILE A 284 -7.46 13.85 15.96
CA ILE A 284 -8.13 13.09 17.03
C ILE A 284 -7.33 13.25 18.31
N SER A 285 -8.02 13.60 19.39
CA SER A 285 -7.41 13.92 20.70
C SER A 285 -8.45 13.81 21.81
N ALA A 286 -8.07 14.18 23.04
CA ALA A 286 -9.00 14.31 24.16
C ALA A 286 -10.13 15.33 23.90
N GLU A 287 -9.91 16.32 23.03
CA GLU A 287 -10.96 17.27 22.62
C GLU A 287 -11.95 16.69 21.59
N GLY A 288 -11.71 15.47 21.11
CA GLY A 288 -12.52 14.79 20.10
C GLY A 288 -11.88 14.75 18.71
N LEU A 289 -12.71 14.39 17.72
CA LEU A 289 -12.36 14.35 16.30
C LEU A 289 -12.67 15.71 15.66
N VAL A 290 -11.67 16.31 15.04
CA VAL A 290 -11.77 17.48 14.16
C VAL A 290 -11.47 17.03 12.74
N SER A 291 -12.30 17.44 11.79
CA SER A 291 -12.17 17.19 10.35
C SER A 291 -12.17 18.53 9.64
N GLU A 292 -11.14 18.80 8.85
CA GLU A 292 -11.00 20.05 8.09
C GLU A 292 -10.45 19.78 6.69
N GLN A 293 -10.79 20.66 5.74
CA GLN A 293 -10.17 20.65 4.43
C GLN A 293 -8.78 21.30 4.55
N GLY A 294 -7.72 20.50 4.46
CA GLY A 294 -6.34 21.02 4.54
C GLY A 294 -5.94 21.74 3.26
N VAL A 295 -6.14 21.08 2.13
CA VAL A 295 -5.86 21.61 0.79
C VAL A 295 -7.06 21.34 -0.11
N PRO A 296 -7.36 22.18 -1.13
CA PRO A 296 -8.47 21.93 -2.03
C PRO A 296 -8.41 20.53 -2.64
N ALA A 297 -9.55 19.82 -2.65
CA ALA A 297 -9.66 18.58 -3.39
C ALA A 297 -9.48 18.83 -4.89
N ALA A 298 -8.87 17.88 -5.60
CA ALA A 298 -8.81 17.91 -7.05
C ALA A 298 -10.22 17.84 -7.65
N GLU A 299 -10.43 18.49 -8.79
CA GLU A 299 -11.71 18.47 -9.50
C GLU A 299 -12.14 17.04 -9.85
N GLU A 300 -11.19 16.21 -10.26
CA GLU A 300 -11.39 14.79 -10.55
C GLU A 300 -10.66 13.93 -9.51
N PRO A 301 -11.39 13.12 -8.71
CA PRO A 301 -10.78 12.10 -7.87
C PRO A 301 -10.03 11.07 -8.73
N ALA A 302 -8.95 10.51 -8.20
CA ALA A 302 -8.13 9.54 -8.92
C ALA A 302 -7.74 8.36 -8.03
N ASN A 303 -8.74 7.70 -7.41
CA ASN A 303 -8.51 6.52 -6.59
C ASN A 303 -7.68 5.48 -7.34
N CYS A 304 -6.68 4.87 -6.69
CA CYS A 304 -5.86 3.86 -7.34
C CYS A 304 -6.71 2.67 -7.78
N ILE A 305 -6.82 2.43 -9.09
CA ILE A 305 -7.63 1.34 -9.63
C ILE A 305 -7.05 -0.04 -9.29
N PHE A 306 -5.73 -0.11 -9.07
CA PHE A 306 -5.05 -1.34 -8.72
C PHE A 306 -5.34 -1.85 -7.30
N GLU A 307 -5.88 -1.00 -6.42
CA GLU A 307 -6.42 -1.46 -5.14
C GLU A 307 -7.59 -2.44 -5.38
N GLN A 308 -8.45 -2.13 -6.36
CA GLN A 308 -9.56 -3.01 -6.76
C GLN A 308 -9.07 -4.24 -7.52
N VAL A 309 -8.10 -4.07 -8.44
CA VAL A 309 -7.58 -5.18 -9.27
C VAL A 309 -6.84 -6.22 -8.43
N TYR A 310 -5.96 -5.79 -7.53
CA TYR A 310 -4.98 -6.71 -6.91
C TYR A 310 -4.68 -6.45 -5.43
N PHE A 311 -4.31 -5.22 -5.06
CA PHE A 311 -3.66 -4.97 -3.76
C PHE A 311 -4.56 -5.11 -2.55
N ALA A 312 -5.78 -4.58 -2.63
CA ALA A 312 -6.67 -4.61 -1.49
C ALA A 312 -7.12 -6.03 -1.20
N ARG A 313 -7.34 -6.28 0.08
CA ARG A 313 -7.90 -7.55 0.53
C ARG A 313 -9.35 -7.67 0.03
N PRO A 314 -9.79 -8.86 -0.43
CA PRO A 314 -11.14 -9.04 -0.99
C PRO A 314 -12.28 -8.66 -0.04
N ASP A 315 -12.07 -8.78 1.27
CA ASP A 315 -13.01 -8.43 2.32
C ASP A 315 -13.05 -6.93 2.66
N SER A 316 -12.12 -6.14 2.14
CA SER A 316 -12.13 -4.69 2.33
C SER A 316 -13.22 -4.02 1.49
N ILE A 317 -13.81 -2.95 2.04
CA ILE A 317 -14.81 -2.12 1.39
C ILE A 317 -14.13 -0.84 0.89
N MET A 318 -14.31 -0.53 -0.39
CA MET A 318 -13.77 0.66 -1.03
C MET A 318 -14.85 1.29 -1.91
N ASN A 319 -15.12 2.58 -1.71
CA ASN A 319 -16.20 3.30 -2.39
C ASN A 319 -17.57 2.59 -2.28
N GLY A 320 -17.86 2.02 -1.09
CA GLY A 320 -19.14 1.37 -0.79
C GLY A 320 -19.34 -0.04 -1.37
N LYS A 321 -18.32 -0.63 -2.01
CA LYS A 321 -18.37 -2.00 -2.55
C LYS A 321 -17.21 -2.81 -2.00
N SER A 322 -17.44 -4.09 -1.69
CA SER A 322 -16.32 -4.98 -1.34
C SER A 322 -15.45 -5.24 -2.57
N VAL A 323 -14.14 -5.36 -2.34
CA VAL A 323 -13.17 -5.67 -3.39
C VAL A 323 -13.48 -7.02 -4.04
N TYR A 324 -13.96 -8.00 -3.27
CA TYR A 324 -14.45 -9.27 -3.80
C TYR A 324 -15.55 -9.08 -4.84
N ALA A 325 -16.62 -8.33 -4.50
CA ALA A 325 -17.74 -8.11 -5.42
C ALA A 325 -17.31 -7.30 -6.65
N CYS A 326 -16.35 -6.39 -6.48
CA CYS A 326 -15.75 -5.67 -7.59
C CYS A 326 -15.05 -6.61 -8.57
N ARG A 327 -14.15 -7.46 -8.06
CA ARG A 327 -13.42 -8.45 -8.88
C ARG A 327 -14.33 -9.49 -9.52
N TYR A 328 -15.39 -9.90 -8.82
CA TYR A 328 -16.43 -10.77 -9.39
C TYR A 328 -17.07 -10.14 -10.64
N ASP A 329 -17.49 -8.87 -10.56
CA ASP A 329 -18.07 -8.17 -11.71
C ASP A 329 -17.06 -7.91 -12.85
N MET A 330 -15.79 -7.70 -12.52
CA MET A 330 -14.71 -7.65 -13.53
C MET A 330 -14.60 -8.96 -14.30
N GLY A 331 -14.65 -10.10 -13.59
CA GLY A 331 -14.64 -11.43 -14.22
C GLY A 331 -15.82 -11.67 -15.15
N ARG A 332 -17.01 -11.19 -14.77
CA ARG A 332 -18.19 -11.23 -15.65
C ARG A 332 -18.01 -10.38 -16.89
N GLN A 333 -17.53 -9.15 -16.75
CA GLN A 333 -17.28 -8.27 -17.88
C GLN A 333 -16.21 -8.85 -18.81
N LEU A 334 -15.18 -9.50 -18.27
CA LEU A 334 -14.15 -10.20 -19.04
C LEU A 334 -14.71 -11.37 -19.85
N ALA A 335 -15.64 -12.15 -19.30
CA ALA A 335 -16.32 -13.22 -20.05
C ALA A 335 -17.20 -12.69 -21.18
N HIS A 336 -17.83 -11.53 -20.98
CA HIS A 336 -18.63 -10.87 -22.01
C HIS A 336 -17.76 -10.34 -23.16
N GLU A 337 -16.61 -9.75 -22.85
CA GLU A 337 -15.69 -9.19 -23.85
C GLU A 337 -14.90 -10.27 -24.59
N GLU A 338 -14.39 -11.26 -23.84
CA GLU A 338 -13.38 -12.21 -24.31
C GLU A 338 -13.81 -13.67 -24.07
N PRO A 339 -14.93 -14.13 -24.66
CA PRO A 339 -15.44 -15.49 -24.49
C PRO A 339 -14.52 -16.52 -25.15
N VAL A 340 -14.54 -17.75 -24.64
CA VAL A 340 -13.87 -18.90 -25.26
C VAL A 340 -14.55 -20.21 -24.88
N GLU A 341 -14.55 -21.17 -25.80
CA GLU A 341 -15.06 -22.52 -25.54
C GLU A 341 -14.05 -23.32 -24.72
N ALA A 342 -14.40 -23.70 -23.49
CA ALA A 342 -13.55 -24.49 -22.61
C ALA A 342 -14.38 -25.43 -21.72
N ASP A 343 -13.70 -26.28 -20.96
CA ASP A 343 -14.33 -27.31 -20.13
C ASP A 343 -14.33 -26.95 -18.63
N LEU A 344 -13.46 -26.03 -18.20
CA LEU A 344 -13.30 -25.63 -16.81
C LEU A 344 -12.71 -24.21 -16.69
N VAL A 345 -13.28 -23.39 -15.82
CA VAL A 345 -12.68 -22.12 -15.37
C VAL A 345 -11.94 -22.36 -14.06
N ILE A 346 -10.70 -21.92 -13.99
CA ILE A 346 -9.88 -21.93 -12.77
C ILE A 346 -9.33 -20.52 -12.51
N GLY A 347 -9.18 -20.16 -11.24
CA GLY A 347 -8.49 -18.92 -10.83
C GLY A 347 -7.09 -19.22 -10.30
N VAL A 348 -6.15 -18.30 -10.53
CA VAL A 348 -4.84 -18.33 -9.87
C VAL A 348 -5.00 -17.81 -8.44
N PRO A 349 -4.74 -18.64 -7.40
CA PRO A 349 -5.03 -18.22 -6.03
C PRO A 349 -4.06 -17.16 -5.49
N ASP A 350 -4.51 -16.18 -4.72
CA ASP A 350 -5.88 -16.02 -4.20
C ASP A 350 -6.67 -14.92 -4.93
N SER A 351 -5.98 -13.93 -5.52
CA SER A 351 -6.55 -12.75 -6.18
C SER A 351 -7.37 -13.09 -7.42
N GLY A 352 -7.00 -14.14 -8.17
CA GLY A 352 -7.70 -14.59 -9.37
C GLY A 352 -8.97 -15.42 -9.10
N LEU A 353 -9.28 -15.75 -7.84
CA LEU A 353 -10.47 -16.57 -7.51
C LEU A 353 -11.81 -15.83 -7.72
N PRO A 354 -12.04 -14.63 -7.14
CA PRO A 354 -13.29 -13.91 -7.36
C PRO A 354 -13.62 -13.63 -8.85
N PRO A 355 -12.67 -13.19 -9.70
CA PRO A 355 -12.98 -12.99 -11.12
C PRO A 355 -13.17 -14.32 -11.86
N ALA A 356 -12.55 -15.42 -11.44
CA ALA A 356 -12.85 -16.75 -11.99
C ALA A 356 -14.28 -17.20 -11.73
N GLU A 357 -14.79 -16.95 -10.52
CA GLU A 357 -16.19 -17.20 -10.19
C GLU A 357 -17.14 -16.33 -11.04
N GLY A 358 -16.80 -15.05 -11.23
CA GLY A 358 -17.53 -14.15 -12.12
C GLY A 358 -17.54 -14.60 -13.57
N TYR A 359 -16.36 -14.94 -14.12
CA TYR A 359 -16.22 -15.41 -15.50
C TYR A 359 -17.01 -16.70 -15.73
N SER A 360 -16.92 -17.65 -14.79
CA SER A 360 -17.70 -18.89 -14.83
C SER A 360 -19.20 -18.63 -14.84
N HIS A 361 -19.68 -17.72 -13.98
CA HIS A 361 -21.09 -17.38 -13.91
C HIS A 361 -21.62 -16.81 -15.23
N GLU A 362 -20.87 -15.90 -15.84
CA GLU A 362 -21.30 -15.23 -17.09
C GLU A 362 -21.15 -16.15 -18.32
N SER A 363 -20.08 -16.94 -18.40
CA SER A 363 -19.84 -17.85 -19.54
C SER A 363 -20.65 -19.14 -19.48
N GLY A 364 -21.12 -19.56 -18.30
CA GLY A 364 -21.76 -20.86 -18.07
C GLY A 364 -20.79 -22.05 -18.01
N ILE A 365 -19.49 -21.82 -18.15
CA ILE A 365 -18.45 -22.85 -18.00
C ILE A 365 -18.26 -23.13 -16.50
N PRO A 366 -18.22 -24.39 -16.04
CA PRO A 366 -18.11 -24.68 -14.61
C PRO A 366 -16.80 -24.17 -14.01
N PHE A 367 -16.88 -23.56 -12.82
CA PHE A 367 -15.74 -23.23 -11.99
C PHE A 367 -15.25 -24.45 -11.19
N GLY A 368 -13.94 -24.57 -11.00
CA GLY A 368 -13.38 -25.57 -10.10
C GLY A 368 -11.94 -25.26 -9.69
N GLU A 369 -11.47 -25.98 -8.67
CA GLU A 369 -10.09 -25.83 -8.21
C GLU A 369 -9.13 -26.54 -9.18
N GLY A 370 -8.28 -25.77 -9.86
CA GLY A 370 -7.14 -26.30 -10.63
C GLY A 370 -5.81 -26.22 -9.90
N LEU A 371 -5.68 -25.28 -8.95
CA LEU A 371 -4.44 -24.95 -8.28
C LEU A 371 -4.69 -24.81 -6.77
N ILE A 372 -3.79 -25.36 -5.97
CA ILE A 372 -3.76 -25.19 -4.52
C ILE A 372 -2.55 -24.35 -4.14
N LYS A 373 -2.79 -23.28 -3.37
CA LYS A 373 -1.73 -22.45 -2.79
C LYS A 373 -1.10 -23.11 -1.57
N ASN A 374 0.22 -23.16 -1.56
CA ASN A 374 1.01 -23.67 -0.45
C ASN A 374 1.09 -22.61 0.66
N ARG A 375 0.15 -22.66 1.62
CA ARG A 375 -0.01 -21.65 2.68
C ARG A 375 1.19 -21.48 3.62
N TYR A 376 2.03 -22.50 3.75
CA TYR A 376 3.17 -22.51 4.67
C TYR A 376 4.51 -22.16 4.00
N VAL A 377 4.47 -21.74 2.74
CA VAL A 377 5.67 -21.32 2.02
C VAL A 377 5.85 -19.82 2.18
N GLY A 378 6.69 -19.44 3.15
CA GLY A 378 7.16 -18.07 3.29
C GLY A 378 8.21 -17.71 2.22
N ARG A 379 8.62 -16.44 2.15
CA ARG A 379 9.82 -16.06 1.38
C ARG A 379 11.02 -16.81 1.95
N THR A 380 11.64 -17.66 1.14
CA THR A 380 12.85 -18.38 1.53
C THR A 380 14.04 -17.41 1.56
N PHE A 381 14.68 -17.24 2.71
CA PHE A 381 15.92 -16.46 2.89
C PHE A 381 17.16 -17.13 2.28
N ILE A 382 17.03 -18.35 1.76
CA ILE A 382 18.10 -19.09 1.11
C ILE A 382 18.29 -18.46 -0.27
N GLU A 383 19.45 -17.84 -0.53
CA GLU A 383 19.85 -17.39 -1.87
C GLU A 383 19.67 -18.55 -2.87
N PRO A 384 18.69 -18.49 -3.77
CA PRO A 384 18.46 -19.60 -4.68
C PRO A 384 19.63 -19.65 -5.66
N THR A 385 20.23 -20.82 -5.82
CA THR A 385 20.92 -21.17 -7.05
C THR A 385 19.98 -20.92 -8.23
N GLN A 386 20.51 -20.72 -9.45
CA GLN A 386 19.70 -20.48 -10.65
C GLN A 386 18.63 -21.60 -10.85
N GLU A 387 18.92 -22.83 -10.41
CA GLU A 387 18.00 -23.97 -10.38
C GLU A 387 16.86 -23.84 -9.36
N LEU A 388 17.14 -23.35 -8.14
CA LEU A 388 16.12 -23.14 -7.11
C LEU A 388 15.21 -21.94 -7.43
N ARG A 389 15.72 -20.94 -8.18
CA ARG A 389 14.92 -19.82 -8.70
C ARG A 389 13.85 -20.32 -9.68
N ALA A 390 14.17 -21.31 -10.51
CA ALA A 390 13.21 -21.96 -11.40
C ALA A 390 12.13 -22.80 -10.68
N MET A 391 12.29 -23.10 -9.38
CA MET A 391 11.28 -23.78 -8.57
C MET A 391 10.22 -22.84 -7.98
N GLY A 392 10.33 -21.51 -8.17
CA GLY A 392 9.51 -20.51 -7.48
C GLY A 392 7.99 -20.75 -7.52
N VAL A 393 7.40 -20.89 -8.72
CA VAL A 393 5.94 -21.10 -8.85
C VAL A 393 5.52 -22.45 -8.28
N ARG A 394 6.34 -23.50 -8.46
CA ARG A 394 6.09 -24.84 -7.86
C ARG A 394 6.17 -24.84 -6.34
N MET A 395 6.95 -23.93 -5.74
CA MET A 395 6.93 -23.74 -4.29
C MET A 395 5.64 -23.07 -3.84
N LYS A 396 5.03 -22.20 -4.65
CA LYS A 396 3.82 -21.46 -4.26
C LYS A 396 2.52 -22.19 -4.58
N LEU A 397 2.47 -22.94 -5.68
CA LEU A 397 1.25 -23.52 -6.24
C LEU A 397 1.46 -24.99 -6.61
N ASN A 398 0.44 -25.80 -6.38
CA ASN A 398 0.37 -27.21 -6.80
C ASN A 398 -0.84 -27.43 -7.71
N PRO A 399 -0.67 -28.04 -8.90
CA PRO A 399 -1.78 -28.35 -9.79
C PRO A 399 -2.54 -29.60 -9.35
N LEU A 400 -3.87 -29.56 -9.43
CA LEU A 400 -4.75 -30.71 -9.20
C LEU A 400 -4.94 -31.48 -10.51
N ARG A 401 -4.07 -32.47 -10.76
CA ARG A 401 -4.04 -33.25 -12.01
C ARG A 401 -5.42 -33.84 -12.37
N ASP A 402 -6.11 -34.45 -11.42
CA ASP A 402 -7.40 -35.11 -11.65
C ASP A 402 -8.48 -34.12 -12.15
N ASN A 403 -8.35 -32.83 -11.82
CA ASN A 403 -9.26 -31.79 -12.27
C ASN A 403 -8.86 -31.19 -13.62
N ILE A 404 -7.57 -31.28 -13.99
CA ILE A 404 -6.96 -30.61 -15.15
C ILE A 404 -6.82 -31.54 -16.37
N GLU A 405 -6.49 -32.81 -16.16
CA GLU A 405 -6.04 -33.71 -17.23
C GLU A 405 -7.07 -33.86 -18.36
N GLY A 406 -6.64 -33.62 -19.60
CA GLY A 406 -7.45 -33.72 -20.81
C GLY A 406 -8.41 -32.55 -21.06
N LYS A 407 -8.50 -31.57 -20.15
CA LYS A 407 -9.45 -30.45 -20.25
C LYS A 407 -8.87 -29.23 -20.96
N ARG A 408 -9.76 -28.48 -21.61
CA ARG A 408 -9.52 -27.09 -22.05
C ARG A 408 -9.82 -26.16 -20.88
N LEU A 409 -8.84 -25.36 -20.47
CA LEU A 409 -8.93 -24.52 -19.28
C LEU A 409 -9.06 -23.05 -19.67
N VAL A 410 -9.96 -22.33 -19.01
CA VAL A 410 -9.84 -20.87 -18.85
C VAL A 410 -9.14 -20.62 -17.53
N VAL A 411 -7.99 -19.94 -17.57
CA VAL A 411 -7.20 -19.60 -16.38
C VAL A 411 -7.28 -18.09 -16.17
N ILE A 412 -7.92 -17.69 -15.07
CA ILE A 412 -8.04 -16.29 -14.69
C ILE A 412 -6.91 -15.90 -13.75
N ASP A 413 -6.19 -14.84 -14.09
CA ASP A 413 -5.22 -14.18 -13.22
C ASP A 413 -5.51 -12.67 -13.14
N ASP A 414 -4.99 -11.98 -12.14
CA ASP A 414 -5.29 -10.56 -11.93
C ASP A 414 -4.61 -9.64 -12.95
N SER A 415 -3.33 -9.87 -13.23
CA SER A 415 -2.49 -9.00 -14.06
C SER A 415 -1.29 -9.75 -14.65
N ILE A 416 -0.68 -9.19 -15.69
CA ILE A 416 0.64 -9.61 -16.19
C ILE A 416 1.54 -8.37 -16.26
N VAL A 417 2.69 -8.42 -15.61
CA VAL A 417 3.68 -7.32 -15.61
C VAL A 417 4.89 -7.66 -16.47
N ARG A 418 5.65 -8.72 -16.17
CA ARG A 418 6.86 -9.12 -16.93
C ARG A 418 6.68 -10.44 -17.71
N GLY A 419 5.65 -11.23 -17.39
CA GLY A 419 5.30 -12.52 -17.99
C GLY A 419 6.06 -13.76 -17.49
N THR A 420 7.10 -13.63 -16.66
CA THR A 420 7.98 -14.75 -16.25
C THR A 420 7.29 -15.81 -15.38
N THR A 421 6.42 -15.41 -14.45
CA THR A 421 5.62 -16.29 -13.59
C THR A 421 4.54 -16.97 -14.41
N MET A 422 3.91 -16.24 -15.34
CA MET A 422 2.89 -16.79 -16.23
C MET A 422 3.46 -17.92 -17.11
N VAL A 423 4.68 -17.77 -17.64
CA VAL A 423 5.40 -18.84 -18.37
C VAL A 423 5.49 -20.12 -17.53
N GLN A 424 5.82 -20.01 -16.24
CA GLN A 424 5.97 -21.17 -15.36
C GLN A 424 4.61 -21.79 -15.01
N LEU A 425 3.58 -20.96 -14.82
CA LEU A 425 2.22 -21.40 -14.56
C LEU A 425 1.65 -22.21 -15.74
N VAL A 426 1.76 -21.68 -16.96
CA VAL A 426 1.30 -22.38 -18.18
C VAL A 426 2.02 -23.72 -18.35
N LYS A 427 3.35 -23.74 -18.16
CA LYS A 427 4.15 -24.98 -18.19
C LYS A 427 3.68 -25.97 -17.12
N MET A 428 3.38 -25.52 -15.91
CA MET A 428 2.88 -26.37 -14.83
C MET A 428 1.55 -27.02 -15.19
N LEU A 429 0.60 -26.25 -15.74
CA LEU A 429 -0.71 -26.74 -16.16
C LEU A 429 -0.62 -27.70 -17.36
N ARG A 430 0.22 -27.40 -18.36
CA ARG A 430 0.52 -28.33 -19.47
C ARG A 430 1.08 -29.66 -18.96
N ASN A 431 2.03 -29.61 -18.03
CA ASN A 431 2.61 -30.83 -17.42
C ASN A 431 1.61 -31.62 -16.56
N ALA A 432 0.57 -30.96 -16.06
CA ALA A 432 -0.56 -31.60 -15.39
C ALA A 432 -1.57 -32.22 -16.37
N GLY A 433 -1.39 -32.05 -17.68
CA GLY A 433 -2.20 -32.70 -18.72
C GLY A 433 -3.27 -31.82 -19.36
N ALA A 434 -3.23 -30.49 -19.18
CA ALA A 434 -4.19 -29.58 -19.83
C ALA A 434 -4.11 -29.67 -21.37
N LYS A 435 -5.27 -29.85 -22.02
CA LYS A 435 -5.40 -29.97 -23.48
C LYS A 435 -5.23 -28.62 -24.18
N GLU A 436 -5.88 -27.59 -23.65
CA GLU A 436 -5.77 -26.19 -24.10
C GLU A 436 -5.77 -25.30 -22.84
N ILE A 437 -5.09 -24.16 -22.90
CA ILE A 437 -4.93 -23.20 -21.83
C ILE A 437 -5.21 -21.81 -22.41
N HIS A 438 -6.35 -21.24 -22.04
CA HIS A 438 -6.78 -19.90 -22.40
C HIS A 438 -6.58 -18.99 -21.21
N ILE A 439 -5.59 -18.11 -21.29
CA ILE A 439 -5.32 -17.12 -20.25
C ILE A 439 -6.28 -15.94 -20.42
N ARG A 440 -6.86 -15.49 -19.31
CA ARG A 440 -7.72 -14.31 -19.25
C ARG A 440 -7.28 -13.46 -18.07
N ILE A 441 -6.88 -12.23 -18.36
CA ILE A 441 -6.33 -11.32 -17.36
C ILE A 441 -7.40 -10.33 -16.93
N ASN A 442 -7.67 -10.30 -15.63
CA ASN A 442 -8.70 -9.47 -15.00
C ASN A 442 -8.26 -8.01 -14.82
N SER A 443 -7.39 -7.53 -15.71
CA SER A 443 -6.97 -6.14 -15.83
C SER A 443 -6.64 -5.83 -17.29
N PRO A 444 -6.63 -4.54 -17.67
CA PRO A 444 -6.00 -4.11 -18.91
C PRO A 444 -4.49 -4.36 -18.90
N GLU A 445 -3.91 -4.20 -20.08
CA GLU A 445 -2.47 -4.26 -20.32
C GLU A 445 -1.72 -3.18 -19.52
N VAL A 446 -0.76 -3.60 -18.69
CA VAL A 446 0.09 -2.69 -17.91
C VAL A 446 1.22 -2.18 -18.81
N ILE A 447 1.00 -0.99 -19.39
CA ILE A 447 1.90 -0.40 -20.40
C ILE A 447 2.75 0.72 -19.81
N TRP A 448 2.32 1.33 -18.71
CA TRP A 448 2.95 2.51 -18.12
C TRP A 448 3.34 2.26 -16.66
N PRO A 449 4.49 2.77 -16.20
CA PRO A 449 4.89 2.65 -14.82
C PRO A 449 4.01 3.50 -13.89
N CYS A 450 3.68 2.99 -12.71
CA CYS A 450 3.11 3.77 -11.63
C CYS A 450 4.18 4.61 -10.92
N PHE A 451 3.77 5.77 -10.40
CA PHE A 451 4.61 6.65 -9.58
C PHE A 451 3.97 7.03 -8.25
N TYR A 452 2.85 6.39 -7.90
CA TYR A 452 2.07 6.75 -6.72
C TYR A 452 2.11 5.68 -5.65
N GLY A 453 3.07 4.75 -5.72
CA GLY A 453 3.25 3.68 -4.75
C GLY A 453 3.55 2.31 -5.37
N ILE A 454 3.08 2.02 -6.59
CA ILE A 454 3.24 0.67 -7.14
C ILE A 454 4.64 0.53 -7.71
N ASP A 455 5.39 -0.48 -7.27
CA ASP A 455 6.75 -0.72 -7.77
C ASP A 455 6.75 -1.39 -9.15
N THR A 456 6.58 -0.57 -10.19
CA THR A 456 6.70 -0.96 -11.60
C THR A 456 8.05 -0.58 -12.22
N ASP A 457 9.03 -0.16 -11.39
CA ASP A 457 10.38 0.33 -11.75
C ASP A 457 10.47 1.17 -13.04
N VAL A 458 10.73 0.57 -14.20
CA VAL A 458 10.89 1.23 -15.52
C VAL A 458 9.98 0.61 -16.59
N GLN A 459 9.50 1.42 -17.52
CA GLN A 459 8.56 0.99 -18.56
C GLN A 459 9.08 -0.16 -19.43
N SER A 460 10.39 -0.22 -19.69
CA SER A 460 11.00 -1.27 -20.51
C SER A 460 10.92 -2.67 -19.91
N GLN A 461 10.62 -2.79 -18.61
CA GLN A 461 10.40 -4.08 -17.95
C GLN A 461 8.96 -4.59 -18.12
N LEU A 462 8.02 -3.74 -18.56
CA LEU A 462 6.62 -4.10 -18.73
C LEU A 462 6.45 -4.86 -20.04
N ILE A 463 5.97 -6.10 -19.98
CA ILE A 463 5.87 -6.96 -21.16
C ILE A 463 4.91 -6.37 -22.21
N SER A 464 3.78 -5.80 -21.77
CA SER A 464 2.80 -5.14 -22.64
C SER A 464 3.28 -3.80 -23.21
N ALA A 465 4.35 -3.20 -22.68
CA ALA A 465 4.98 -2.05 -23.32
C ALA A 465 5.87 -2.45 -24.51
N ASN A 466 6.29 -3.72 -24.57
CA ASN A 466 7.27 -4.22 -25.54
C ASN A 466 6.70 -5.23 -26.54
N LYS A 467 5.50 -5.77 -26.28
CA LYS A 467 4.90 -6.88 -27.02
C LYS A 467 3.42 -6.67 -27.22
N THR A 468 2.94 -7.09 -28.37
CA THR A 468 1.50 -7.26 -28.65
C THR A 468 0.93 -8.46 -27.89
N VAL A 469 -0.39 -8.52 -27.73
CA VAL A 469 -1.08 -9.64 -27.07
C VAL A 469 -0.72 -11.00 -27.68
N ASP A 470 -0.62 -11.10 -29.01
CA ASP A 470 -0.24 -12.33 -29.70
C ASP A 470 1.20 -12.75 -29.36
N GLU A 471 2.13 -11.80 -29.35
CA GLU A 471 3.53 -12.06 -28.97
C GLU A 471 3.67 -12.43 -27.48
N ILE A 472 2.82 -11.88 -26.61
CA ILE A 472 2.76 -12.28 -25.19
C ILE A 472 2.22 -13.71 -25.09
N CYS A 473 1.14 -14.03 -25.81
CA CYS A 473 0.54 -15.36 -25.83
C CYS A 473 1.57 -16.43 -26.24
N GLU A 474 2.32 -16.17 -27.30
CA GLU A 474 3.41 -17.05 -27.75
C GLU A 474 4.51 -17.15 -26.69
N TYR A 475 4.92 -16.02 -26.10
CA TYR A 475 5.96 -15.98 -25.07
C TYR A 475 5.61 -16.83 -23.84
N ILE A 476 4.38 -16.74 -23.34
CA ILE A 476 3.93 -17.52 -22.17
C ILE A 476 3.60 -18.98 -22.53
N GLY A 477 3.40 -19.29 -23.82
CA GLY A 477 3.09 -20.63 -24.32
C GLY A 477 1.63 -21.05 -24.14
N ALA A 478 0.70 -20.08 -24.08
CA ALA A 478 -0.74 -20.31 -23.97
C ALA A 478 -1.38 -20.50 -25.36
N ASP A 479 -2.57 -21.10 -25.43
CA ASP A 479 -3.32 -21.27 -26.67
C ASP A 479 -4.08 -20.00 -27.07
N SER A 480 -4.48 -19.18 -26.09
CA SER A 480 -4.99 -17.82 -26.31
C SER A 480 -4.76 -16.97 -25.07
N LEU A 481 -4.65 -15.66 -25.27
CA LEU A 481 -4.54 -14.66 -24.21
C LEU A 481 -5.50 -13.51 -24.51
N ALA A 482 -6.20 -13.03 -23.49
CA ALA A 482 -6.94 -11.78 -23.58
C ALA A 482 -6.93 -11.02 -22.25
N PHE A 483 -7.08 -9.71 -22.33
CA PHE A 483 -7.10 -8.78 -21.19
C PHE A 483 -8.47 -8.12 -21.10
N LEU A 484 -8.91 -7.77 -19.89
CA LEU A 484 -10.08 -6.92 -19.69
C LEU A 484 -9.79 -5.53 -20.28
N SER A 485 -10.68 -4.98 -21.10
CA SER A 485 -10.46 -3.64 -21.67
C SER A 485 -10.49 -2.54 -20.60
N VAL A 486 -9.89 -1.38 -20.90
CA VAL A 486 -9.95 -0.21 -19.99
C VAL A 486 -11.39 0.27 -19.83
N GLU A 487 -12.18 0.32 -20.93
CA GLU A 487 -13.59 0.66 -20.84
C GLU A 487 -14.39 -0.36 -20.02
N GLY A 488 -14.13 -1.65 -20.23
CA GLY A 488 -14.74 -2.75 -19.49
C GLY A 488 -14.47 -2.67 -17.99
N LEU A 489 -13.20 -2.44 -17.61
CA LEU A 489 -12.81 -2.26 -16.23
C LEU A 489 -13.54 -1.07 -15.60
N LEU A 490 -13.47 0.11 -16.23
CA LEU A 490 -14.09 1.34 -15.69
C LEU A 490 -15.62 1.22 -15.59
N LYS A 491 -16.26 0.47 -16.49
CA LYS A 491 -17.71 0.24 -16.49
C LYS A 491 -18.21 -0.49 -15.24
N VAL A 492 -17.40 -1.38 -14.66
CA VAL A 492 -17.79 -2.19 -13.49
C VAL A 492 -17.25 -1.67 -12.16
N MET A 493 -16.41 -0.63 -12.19
CA MET A 493 -15.93 0.02 -10.99
C MET A 493 -17.07 0.69 -10.21
N PRO A 494 -16.96 0.75 -8.86
CA PRO A 494 -17.82 1.61 -8.06
C PRO A 494 -17.80 3.06 -8.54
N LYS A 495 -18.79 3.86 -8.15
CA LYS A 495 -18.75 5.30 -8.46
C LYS A 495 -17.61 5.95 -7.69
N GLY A 496 -16.79 6.70 -8.41
CA GLY A 496 -15.60 7.40 -7.92
C GLY A 496 -14.67 7.61 -9.11
N GLY A 497 -13.91 8.70 -9.16
CA GLY A 497 -12.88 8.83 -10.19
C GLY A 497 -11.71 7.88 -9.91
N TYR A 498 -11.05 7.38 -10.95
CA TYR A 498 -9.98 6.38 -10.85
C TYR A 498 -8.73 6.80 -11.62
N CYS A 499 -7.57 6.55 -11.02
CA CYS A 499 -6.30 6.62 -11.72
C CYS A 499 -6.12 5.37 -12.60
N ASP A 500 -6.15 5.56 -13.92
CA ASP A 500 -5.90 4.52 -14.93
C ASP A 500 -4.52 4.66 -15.61
N ALA A 501 -3.62 5.45 -14.99
CA ALA A 501 -2.34 5.84 -15.57
C ALA A 501 -1.48 4.66 -16.01
N CYS A 502 -1.53 3.54 -15.29
CA CYS A 502 -0.76 2.32 -15.60
C CYS A 502 -1.16 1.71 -16.95
N PHE A 503 -2.37 1.99 -17.43
CA PHE A 503 -2.90 1.50 -18.71
C PHE A 503 -2.84 2.57 -19.79
N THR A 504 -3.15 3.83 -19.44
CA THR A 504 -3.39 4.92 -20.41
C THR A 504 -2.26 5.93 -20.53
N GLY A 505 -1.35 5.99 -19.55
CA GLY A 505 -0.31 7.02 -19.45
C GLY A 505 -0.85 8.41 -19.06
N ARG A 506 -2.10 8.49 -18.59
CA ARG A 506 -2.71 9.73 -18.06
C ARG A 506 -2.48 9.83 -16.56
N TYR A 507 -1.50 10.63 -16.17
CA TYR A 507 -1.12 10.78 -14.76
C TYR A 507 -1.94 11.93 -14.12
N PRO A 508 -2.72 11.68 -13.04
CA PRO A 508 -3.48 12.72 -12.36
C PRO A 508 -2.57 13.78 -11.74
N VAL A 509 -1.40 13.38 -11.24
CA VAL A 509 -0.41 14.29 -10.65
C VAL A 509 0.79 14.43 -11.58
N ALA A 510 1.20 15.67 -11.82
CA ALA A 510 2.35 15.98 -12.65
C ALA A 510 3.64 15.30 -12.13
N ILE A 511 4.31 14.58 -13.03
CA ILE A 511 5.57 13.89 -12.75
C ILE A 511 6.72 14.82 -13.11
N PRO A 512 7.59 15.22 -12.16
CA PRO A 512 8.76 16.03 -12.46
C PRO A 512 9.65 15.36 -13.50
N GLU A 513 10.20 16.14 -14.43
CA GLU A 513 11.09 15.60 -15.47
C GLU A 513 12.30 14.87 -14.84
N SER A 514 12.83 15.39 -13.73
CA SER A 514 13.94 14.78 -12.98
C SER A 514 13.61 13.39 -12.44
N PHE A 515 12.34 13.09 -12.18
CA PHE A 515 11.87 11.80 -11.67
C PHE A 515 11.52 10.83 -12.80
N GLY A 516 10.89 11.34 -13.87
CA GLY A 516 10.35 10.52 -14.96
C GLY A 516 11.31 10.21 -16.11
N ARG A 517 12.38 10.99 -16.32
CA ARG A 517 13.19 10.95 -17.56
C ARG A 517 13.69 9.56 -17.96
N ASP A 518 14.20 8.79 -16.99
CA ASP A 518 14.80 7.47 -17.26
C ASP A 518 13.80 6.32 -17.08
N LYS A 519 12.53 6.64 -16.77
CA LYS A 519 11.48 5.66 -16.47
C LYS A 519 10.61 5.30 -17.69
N PHE A 520 10.65 6.12 -18.74
CA PHE A 520 9.86 5.92 -19.96
C PHE A 520 10.73 5.46 -21.13
N MET A 521 10.14 4.67 -22.02
CA MET A 521 10.77 4.28 -23.28
C MET A 521 10.71 5.44 -24.30
N GLU A 522 11.63 5.44 -25.27
CA GLU A 522 11.60 6.41 -26.36
C GLU A 522 10.25 6.36 -27.10
N GLY A 523 9.66 7.53 -27.36
CA GLY A 523 8.35 7.66 -28.00
C GLY A 523 7.14 7.64 -27.04
N PHE A 524 7.31 7.19 -25.80
CA PHE A 524 6.27 7.23 -24.77
C PHE A 524 6.31 8.58 -24.04
N LYS A 525 5.31 9.43 -24.31
CA LYS A 525 5.14 10.71 -23.61
C LYS A 525 3.94 10.63 -22.68
N PRO A 526 4.12 10.64 -21.35
CA PRO A 526 2.99 10.66 -20.42
C PRO A 526 2.19 11.96 -20.60
N ARG A 527 0.88 11.91 -20.36
CA ARG A 527 0.02 13.10 -20.37
C ARG A 527 0.00 13.70 -18.97
N ASN A 528 0.11 15.04 -18.89
CA ASN A 528 0.19 15.87 -17.66
C ASN A 528 1.60 16.05 -17.03
N LEU A 529 2.60 16.49 -17.82
CA LEU A 529 3.94 16.84 -17.32
C LEU A 529 4.08 18.37 -17.13
N ASP A 530 4.39 18.80 -15.89
CA ASP A 530 4.71 20.16 -15.38
C ASP A 530 3.58 21.18 -15.12
N LYS A 531 3.63 21.99 -14.02
CA LYS A 531 4.67 23.00 -13.67
C LYS A 531 5.42 22.79 -12.34
N PRO A 532 6.73 23.08 -12.23
CA PRO A 532 7.41 23.28 -10.95
C PRO A 532 6.88 24.53 -10.23
N LEU A 533 6.67 24.44 -8.91
CA LEU A 533 6.45 25.59 -8.05
C LEU A 533 7.78 25.87 -7.35
N HIS A 534 8.42 26.97 -7.70
CA HIS A 534 9.56 27.46 -6.95
C HIS A 534 9.04 28.09 -5.65
N PHE A 535 9.69 27.77 -4.54
CA PHE A 535 9.48 28.49 -3.29
C PHE A 535 10.12 29.87 -3.37
N ASP A 536 9.33 30.92 -3.14
CA ASP A 536 9.86 32.17 -2.61
C ASP A 536 9.68 32.17 -1.09
N ASP A 537 10.57 32.87 -0.37
CA ASP A 537 10.53 33.03 1.10
C ASP A 537 9.18 33.58 1.62
N ASP A 538 8.35 34.14 0.73
CA ASP A 538 7.00 34.66 0.99
C ASP A 538 5.91 33.58 1.19
N ALA A 539 6.24 32.28 1.11
CA ALA A 539 5.28 31.18 1.35
C ALA A 539 4.73 31.12 2.79
N VAL A 540 5.31 31.91 3.70
CA VAL A 540 4.76 32.25 5.01
C VAL A 540 3.82 33.45 4.87
N VAL A 541 2.70 33.28 4.18
CA VAL A 541 1.56 34.17 4.41
C VAL A 541 0.84 33.64 5.64
N GLU A 542 0.87 34.39 6.74
CA GLU A 542 0.03 34.14 7.92
C GLU A 542 -1.45 34.24 7.52
N LYS A 543 -2.04 33.12 7.10
CA LYS A 543 -3.48 33.01 6.82
C LYS A 543 -4.25 32.67 8.10
N TYR A 544 -4.03 33.42 9.18
CA TYR A 544 -4.78 33.21 10.42
C TYR A 544 -6.27 33.62 10.27
N ASP A 545 -6.60 34.42 9.25
CA ASP A 545 -7.94 35.00 9.03
C ASP A 545 -8.57 34.68 7.66
N ASP A 546 -8.03 33.75 6.86
CA ASP A 546 -8.61 33.43 5.55
C ASP A 546 -9.79 32.44 5.68
N ARG A 547 -11.01 32.99 5.79
CA ARG A 547 -12.28 32.25 5.82
C ARG A 547 -12.96 32.16 4.45
N SER A 548 -12.27 32.53 3.37
CA SER A 548 -12.87 32.63 2.03
C SER A 548 -13.56 31.33 1.59
N TRP A 549 -13.03 30.18 1.98
CA TRP A 549 -13.65 28.89 1.69
C TRP A 549 -14.93 28.64 2.50
N GLU A 550 -14.94 28.97 3.81
CA GLU A 550 -16.13 28.88 4.68
C GLU A 550 -17.25 29.84 4.23
N GLU A 551 -16.85 31.00 3.68
CA GLU A 551 -17.75 32.01 3.10
C GLU A 551 -18.32 31.58 1.73
N GLU A 552 -17.55 30.86 0.92
CA GLU A 552 -18.02 30.34 -0.38
C GLU A 552 -18.83 29.04 -0.27
N HIS A 553 -18.57 28.22 0.75
CA HIS A 553 -19.10 26.85 0.86
C HIS A 553 -19.69 26.56 2.25
N GLY A 554 -20.60 27.42 2.70
CA GLY A 554 -21.22 27.36 4.03
C GLY A 554 -21.58 25.95 4.53
N GLU A 555 -21.35 25.75 5.84
CA GLU A 555 -21.47 24.52 6.64
C GLU A 555 -22.21 23.34 5.95
N ALA A 556 -21.43 22.42 5.38
CA ALA A 556 -21.88 21.12 4.87
C ALA A 556 -21.16 19.97 5.58
#